data_AF-A0A8T0TH92-F1
#
_entry.id   AF-A0A8T0TH92-F1
#
_cell.length_a   1.000
_cell.length_b   1.000
_cell.length_c   1.000
_cell.angle_alpha   90.00
_cell.angle_beta   90.00
_cell.angle_gamma   90.00
#
_symmetry.space_group_name_H-M   'P 1'
#
loop_
_entity.id
_entity.type
_entity.pdbx_description
1 polymer ?
#
loop_
_entity_poly.entity_id
_entity_poly.type
_entity_poly.pdbx_seq_one_letter_code
_entity_poly.pdbx_strand_id
1 'polypeptide(L)'
;MEIDSGGGGGGAKRQRVDEQGDRCEAVDAGAVPVDRISVLPDELQLRILTHLSLKYAIRTGAVARGWRDLWKRRWEHRAVVEVYVGFRHDVRRELDALEREPRPRRRLDRFSFVVDICKLKSSELRRFTEYAAECRVEDLHVETRNRTLERKLNFHLPLCSPLLARLSLRRIGISTMYYKGAQPFRALVVIRLHSISIGHASFTKMMALCPNLITLDLLHCECGNFFYSVAMPQNLRNLTVAYCNGIASVNFELGPSLRSFRYSGDFGKAPFSSLPLDTVLSDLYIWFTLSVSEQCIIEKFHNSLPKDLSGLNVLTINYKALPVASSMPNLNLHSLRELQLCMFKMEAANIADIYVFLKTCQCPNLERLFVQVNTFNAFLNFFV
;
A
#
# COMPACT_ATOMS: atom_id res chain seq x y z
N MET A 1 -25.19 60.03 36.64
CA MET A 1 -24.65 59.87 38.01
C MET A 1 -23.69 58.69 37.96
N GLU A 2 -22.38 58.97 37.88
CA GLU A 2 -21.41 58.63 38.94
C GLU A 2 -21.66 57.34 39.76
N ILE A 3 -20.72 56.42 40.05
CA ILE A 3 -19.28 56.23 39.77
C ILE A 3 -18.94 54.74 40.09
N ASP A 4 -17.86 54.24 39.46
CA ASP A 4 -16.77 53.42 40.05
C ASP A 4 -16.99 51.95 40.50
N SER A 5 -15.99 51.05 40.46
CA SER A 5 -14.62 51.05 39.91
C SER A 5 -13.99 49.66 40.07
N GLY A 6 -12.92 49.42 39.28
CA GLY A 6 -11.77 48.60 39.67
C GLY A 6 -11.69 47.23 38.99
N GLY A 7 -10.61 46.85 38.29
CA GLY A 7 -9.29 47.42 37.98
C GLY A 7 -8.58 46.37 37.08
N GLY A 8 -7.89 46.72 35.99
CA GLY A 8 -6.49 47.20 35.93
C GLY A 8 -5.54 46.01 35.69
N GLY A 9 -4.53 45.98 34.80
CA GLY A 9 -3.93 46.86 33.79
C GLY A 9 -3.07 45.94 32.88
N GLY A 10 -2.64 46.26 31.66
CA GLY A 10 -1.97 47.48 31.22
C GLY A 10 -0.46 47.24 31.13
N GLY A 11 0.06 46.88 29.95
CA GLY A 11 1.50 46.69 29.72
C GLY A 11 2.25 47.99 29.40
N ALA A 12 3.58 47.96 29.45
CA ALA A 12 4.49 48.66 28.51
C ALA A 12 5.98 48.49 28.87
N LYS A 13 6.80 48.41 27.82
CA LYS A 13 8.26 48.54 27.76
C LYS A 13 8.80 49.79 28.47
N ARG A 14 10.02 49.72 29.01
CA ARG A 14 11.01 50.81 28.97
C ARG A 14 12.45 50.28 29.08
N GLN A 15 13.28 50.79 28.18
CA GLN A 15 14.73 50.62 28.04
C GLN A 15 15.45 51.70 28.87
N ARG A 16 16.60 51.40 29.50
CA ARG A 16 17.71 52.33 29.75
C ARG A 16 19.04 51.57 29.89
N VAL A 17 20.07 52.18 29.31
CA VAL A 17 21.49 51.86 29.34
C VAL A 17 22.11 52.66 30.50
N ASP A 18 23.11 52.10 31.20
CA ASP A 18 24.44 52.72 31.41
C ASP A 18 25.32 51.89 32.35
N GLU A 19 26.62 52.09 32.16
CA GLU A 19 27.75 51.17 32.32
C GLU A 19 28.37 51.13 33.73
N GLN A 20 29.14 50.05 33.95
CA GLN A 20 30.53 50.05 34.44
C GLN A 20 30.82 49.28 35.74
N GLY A 21 31.48 48.13 35.56
CA GLY A 21 32.59 47.64 36.41
C GLY A 21 32.24 46.70 37.57
N ASP A 22 32.49 45.39 37.40
CA ASP A 22 33.58 44.73 38.14
C ASP A 22 33.91 43.35 37.52
N ARG A 23 35.14 42.89 37.77
CA ARG A 23 35.91 41.88 37.04
C ARG A 23 35.79 40.47 37.66
N CYS A 24 36.01 39.45 36.83
CA CYS A 24 36.31 38.04 37.16
C CYS A 24 35.10 37.23 37.68
N GLU A 25 34.75 36.04 37.19
CA GLU A 25 35.57 34.92 36.71
C GLU A 25 34.85 34.21 35.54
N ALA A 26 35.61 33.87 34.50
CA ALA A 26 35.14 33.04 33.40
C ALA A 26 35.06 31.58 33.88
N VAL A 27 33.88 31.16 34.31
CA VAL A 27 33.55 29.74 34.40
C VAL A 27 33.17 29.29 33.00
N ASP A 28 33.95 28.34 32.49
CA ASP A 28 33.75 27.63 31.22
C ASP A 28 32.32 27.12 31.11
N ALA A 29 31.45 27.95 30.51
CA ALA A 29 30.08 27.60 30.20
C ALA A 29 30.13 26.61 29.05
N GLY A 30 30.08 25.32 29.41
CA GLY A 30 30.16 24.17 28.52
C GLY A 30 29.66 24.48 27.12
N ALA A 31 30.61 24.52 26.19
CA ALA A 31 30.36 24.81 24.79
C ALA A 31 29.19 23.95 24.30
N VAL A 32 28.05 24.60 24.05
CA VAL A 32 26.89 23.97 23.42
C VAL A 32 27.42 23.28 22.16
N PRO A 33 27.18 21.97 21.96
CA PRO A 33 27.66 21.27 20.79
C PRO A 33 27.16 22.02 19.55
N VAL A 34 28.07 22.72 18.88
CA VAL A 34 27.74 23.51 17.71
C VAL A 34 27.29 22.52 16.64
N ASP A 35 26.06 22.68 16.14
CA ASP A 35 25.52 21.88 15.05
C ASP A 35 26.22 22.26 13.74
N ARG A 36 27.44 21.76 13.57
CA ARG A 36 28.31 22.05 12.42
C ARG A 36 27.72 21.52 11.11
N ILE A 37 26.83 20.53 11.18
CA ILE A 37 26.19 19.94 10.00
C ILE A 37 25.10 20.86 9.46
N SER A 38 24.31 21.50 10.33
CA SER A 38 23.31 22.50 9.93
C SER A 38 23.89 23.83 9.46
N VAL A 39 25.19 24.07 9.68
CA VAL A 39 25.92 25.24 9.16
C VAL A 39 26.40 25.04 7.72
N LEU A 40 26.37 23.80 7.19
CA LEU A 40 26.72 23.53 5.80
C LEU A 40 25.77 24.26 4.84
N PRO A 41 26.24 24.76 3.68
CA PRO A 41 25.37 25.25 2.62
C PRO A 41 24.31 24.23 2.21
N ASP A 42 23.13 24.71 1.82
CA ASP A 42 21.98 23.89 1.40
C ASP A 42 22.40 22.81 0.40
N GLU A 43 23.23 23.10 -0.60
CA GLU A 43 23.72 22.13 -1.59
C GLU A 43 24.42 20.92 -0.96
N LEU A 44 25.21 21.13 0.09
CA LEU A 44 25.92 20.04 0.78
C LEU A 44 24.98 19.25 1.68
N GLN A 45 24.03 19.92 2.34
CA GLN A 45 22.99 19.26 3.11
C GLN A 45 22.09 18.40 2.21
N LEU A 46 21.69 18.94 1.05
CA LEU A 46 20.94 18.22 0.01
C LEU A 46 21.73 16.99 -0.46
N ARG A 47 23.04 17.13 -0.68
CA ARG A 47 23.92 16.01 -1.06
C ARG A 47 24.00 14.95 0.02
N ILE A 48 24.09 15.31 1.31
CA ILE A 48 23.99 14.34 2.42
C ILE A 48 22.66 13.61 2.36
N LEU A 49 21.57 14.36 2.18
CA LEU A 49 20.25 13.75 2.07
C LEU A 49 20.22 12.77 0.89
N THR A 50 20.86 13.04 -0.27
CA THR A 50 20.93 12.12 -1.44
C THR A 50 21.42 10.70 -1.12
N HIS A 51 22.16 10.52 -0.03
CA HIS A 51 22.65 9.22 0.41
C HIS A 51 21.67 8.46 1.33
N LEU A 52 20.67 9.13 1.91
CA LEU A 52 19.69 8.53 2.83
C LEU A 52 18.50 7.94 2.07
N SER A 53 17.84 6.91 2.61
CA SER A 53 16.51 6.54 2.08
C SER A 53 15.48 7.64 2.32
N LEU A 54 14.39 7.65 1.55
CA LEU A 54 13.34 8.66 1.69
C LEU A 54 12.87 8.79 3.15
N LYS A 55 12.63 7.64 3.81
CA LYS A 55 12.27 7.58 5.23
C LYS A 55 13.27 8.30 6.14
N TYR A 56 14.56 8.07 5.95
CA TYR A 56 15.59 8.69 6.79
C TYR A 56 15.80 10.16 6.44
N ALA A 57 15.68 10.54 5.17
CA ALA A 57 15.74 11.93 4.75
C ALA A 57 14.60 12.74 5.37
N ILE A 58 13.37 12.24 5.37
CA ILE A 58 12.23 12.91 6.05
C ILE A 58 12.52 13.06 7.56
N ARG A 59 13.09 12.03 8.20
CA ARG A 59 13.42 12.06 9.63
C ARG A 59 14.48 13.10 10.00
N THR A 60 15.38 13.48 9.08
CA THR A 60 16.35 14.56 9.35
C THR A 60 15.67 15.88 9.67
N GLY A 61 14.43 16.08 9.19
CA GLY A 61 13.64 17.25 9.53
C GLY A 61 13.26 17.39 11.01
N ALA A 62 13.41 16.31 11.79
CA ALA A 62 13.27 16.33 13.24
C ALA A 62 14.58 16.64 13.98
N VAL A 63 15.73 16.61 13.30
CA VAL A 63 17.06 16.80 13.90
C VAL A 63 17.38 18.28 14.08
N ALA A 64 17.06 19.12 13.10
CA ALA A 64 17.24 20.57 13.18
C ALA A 64 16.23 21.31 12.30
N ARG A 65 15.90 22.57 12.66
CA ARG A 65 14.89 23.36 11.94
C ARG A 65 15.26 23.58 10.46
N GLY A 66 16.55 23.75 10.15
CA GLY A 66 17.04 23.93 8.78
C GLY A 66 16.79 22.72 7.87
N TRP A 67 16.68 21.52 8.43
CA TRP A 67 16.49 20.27 7.67
C TRP A 67 15.01 19.92 7.44
N ARG A 68 14.09 20.61 8.12
CA ARG A 68 12.64 20.28 8.18
C ARG A 68 12.00 20.12 6.80
N ASP A 69 12.37 21.01 5.88
CA ASP A 69 11.81 21.05 4.52
C ASP A 69 12.87 20.79 3.44
N LEU A 70 14.15 20.67 3.82
CA LEU A 70 15.27 20.51 2.89
C LEU A 70 15.19 19.18 2.12
N TRP A 71 14.64 18.12 2.75
CA TRP A 71 14.38 16.86 2.06
C TRP A 71 13.40 17.01 0.89
N LYS A 72 12.47 17.97 0.92
CA LYS A 72 11.55 18.20 -0.22
C LYS A 72 12.32 18.70 -1.45
N ARG A 73 13.41 19.42 -1.21
CA ARG A 73 14.26 20.03 -2.25
C ARG A 73 15.33 19.08 -2.78
N ARG A 74 15.63 18.00 -2.04
CA ARG A 74 16.71 17.05 -2.36
C ARG A 74 16.64 16.47 -3.78
N TRP A 75 15.44 16.40 -4.37
CA TRP A 75 15.25 15.81 -5.69
C TRP A 75 14.47 16.72 -6.64
N GLU A 76 14.64 18.03 -6.53
CA GLU A 76 13.91 19.02 -7.37
C GLU A 76 14.00 18.73 -8.87
N HIS A 77 14.93 17.90 -9.37
CA HIS A 77 14.92 17.36 -10.72
C HIS A 77 15.09 15.83 -10.73
N ARG A 78 14.06 15.11 -11.21
CA ARG A 78 13.99 13.64 -11.46
C ARG A 78 14.00 12.72 -10.22
N ALA A 79 13.19 12.98 -9.20
CA ALA A 79 12.85 11.93 -8.21
C ALA A 79 12.02 10.78 -8.83
N VAL A 80 11.29 11.12 -9.90
CA VAL A 80 10.41 10.23 -10.64
C VAL A 80 10.86 10.22 -12.09
N VAL A 81 11.03 9.03 -12.65
CA VAL A 81 11.20 8.84 -14.09
C VAL A 81 10.02 8.02 -14.59
N GLU A 82 9.28 8.57 -15.54
CA GLU A 82 8.19 7.89 -16.22
C GLU A 82 8.56 7.72 -17.68
N VAL A 83 8.76 6.46 -18.09
CA VAL A 83 9.03 6.10 -19.47
C VAL A 83 7.75 5.54 -20.05
N TYR A 84 7.17 6.26 -21.02
CA TYR A 84 6.03 5.82 -21.79
C TYR A 84 6.45 5.49 -23.21
N VAL A 85 6.28 4.23 -23.62
CA VAL A 85 6.57 3.77 -24.98
C VAL A 85 5.26 3.50 -25.71
N GLY A 86 4.77 4.51 -26.42
CA GLY A 86 3.62 4.41 -27.32
C GLY A 86 3.99 3.88 -28.71
N PHE A 87 3.00 3.71 -29.60
CA PHE A 87 3.15 3.10 -30.94
C PHE A 87 4.27 3.70 -31.81
N ARG A 88 4.59 4.99 -31.62
CA ARG A 88 5.62 5.71 -32.40
C ARG A 88 7.00 5.74 -31.74
N HIS A 89 7.14 5.20 -30.53
CA HIS A 89 8.38 5.23 -29.77
C HIS A 89 9.10 3.88 -29.88
N ASP A 90 10.40 3.94 -30.20
CA ASP A 90 11.26 2.75 -30.17
C ASP A 90 11.73 2.51 -28.73
N VAL A 91 11.36 1.35 -28.18
CA VAL A 91 11.81 0.85 -26.87
C VAL A 91 13.33 0.97 -26.74
N ARG A 92 14.07 0.68 -27.82
CA ARG A 92 15.54 0.72 -27.84
C ARG A 92 16.06 2.13 -27.70
N ARG A 93 15.41 3.10 -28.34
CA ARG A 93 15.81 4.51 -28.24
C ARG A 93 15.67 5.01 -26.80
N GLU A 94 14.59 4.66 -26.10
CA GLU A 94 14.41 5.00 -24.69
C GLU A 94 15.46 4.32 -23.80
N LEU A 95 15.72 3.02 -24.03
CA LEU A 95 16.82 2.31 -23.35
C LEU A 95 18.17 3.00 -23.58
N ASP A 96 18.51 3.32 -24.82
CA ASP A 96 19.78 3.96 -25.16
C ASP A 96 19.87 5.37 -24.57
N ALA A 97 18.74 6.09 -24.46
CA ALA A 97 18.70 7.39 -23.79
C ALA A 97 19.01 7.27 -22.29
N LEU A 98 18.42 6.28 -21.61
CA LEU A 98 18.71 5.99 -20.21
C LEU A 98 20.15 5.52 -20.02
N GLU A 99 20.64 4.65 -20.89
CA GLU A 99 21.99 4.09 -20.77
C GLU A 99 23.09 5.14 -20.98
N ARG A 100 22.85 6.15 -21.82
CA ARG A 100 23.75 7.29 -22.03
C ARG A 100 23.94 8.17 -20.80
N GLU A 101 23.06 8.09 -19.79
CA GLU A 101 23.28 8.88 -18.57
C GLU A 101 24.62 8.49 -17.89
N PRO A 102 25.31 9.43 -17.24
CA PRO A 102 26.60 9.14 -16.63
C PRO A 102 26.48 8.20 -15.43
N ARG A 103 27.53 7.41 -15.20
CA ARG A 103 27.70 6.59 -13.98
C ARG A 103 28.57 7.35 -12.96
N PRO A 104 28.31 7.21 -11.64
CA PRO A 104 27.23 6.42 -11.02
C PRO A 104 25.85 7.04 -11.29
N ARG A 105 24.84 6.18 -11.49
CA ARG A 105 23.47 6.62 -11.73
C ARG A 105 22.97 7.45 -10.56
N ARG A 106 22.14 8.46 -10.87
CA ARG A 106 21.44 9.23 -9.84
C ARG A 106 20.36 8.36 -9.19
N ARG A 107 20.10 8.60 -7.91
CA ARG A 107 19.04 7.90 -7.19
C ARG A 107 17.67 8.37 -7.67
N LEU A 108 16.78 7.42 -7.94
CA LEU A 108 15.37 7.66 -8.24
C LEU A 108 14.52 7.16 -7.07
N ASP A 109 13.47 7.89 -6.71
CA ASP A 109 12.49 7.42 -5.71
C ASP A 109 11.48 6.51 -6.39
N ARG A 110 10.97 6.93 -7.55
CA ARG A 110 10.02 6.15 -8.36
C ARG A 110 10.50 6.00 -9.80
N PHE A 111 10.35 4.79 -10.33
CA PHE A 111 10.52 4.50 -11.75
C PHE A 111 9.26 3.82 -12.28
N SER A 112 8.66 4.42 -13.31
CA SER A 112 7.45 3.94 -13.94
C SER A 112 7.75 3.64 -15.41
N PHE A 113 7.58 2.38 -15.83
CA PHE A 113 7.75 1.97 -17.21
C PHE A 113 6.43 1.42 -17.76
N VAL A 114 5.84 2.16 -18.70
CA VAL A 114 4.56 1.83 -19.31
C VAL A 114 4.78 1.63 -20.80
N VAL A 115 4.54 0.42 -21.27
CA VAL A 115 4.58 0.09 -22.70
C VAL A 115 3.17 -0.10 -23.21
N ASP A 116 2.85 0.56 -24.32
CA ASP A 116 1.56 0.39 -24.97
C ASP A 116 1.54 -0.84 -25.88
N ILE A 117 0.92 -0.77 -27.06
CA ILE A 117 0.78 -1.87 -28.05
C ILE A 117 2.12 -2.28 -28.72
N CYS A 118 3.25 -1.68 -28.34
CA CYS A 118 4.55 -1.97 -28.94
C CYS A 118 5.04 -3.39 -28.64
N LYS A 119 5.92 -3.91 -29.51
CA LYS A 119 6.65 -5.15 -29.24
C LYS A 119 7.73 -4.87 -28.18
N LEU A 120 7.64 -5.50 -27.03
CA LEU A 120 8.66 -5.47 -25.97
C LEU A 120 9.25 -6.87 -25.81
N LYS A 121 10.58 -6.98 -25.80
CA LYS A 121 11.27 -8.24 -25.48
C LYS A 121 11.56 -8.33 -23.98
N SER A 122 11.58 -9.55 -23.44
CA SER A 122 11.97 -9.79 -22.04
C SER A 122 13.40 -9.32 -21.72
N SER A 123 14.29 -9.28 -22.71
CA SER A 123 15.64 -8.71 -22.56
C SER A 123 15.63 -7.18 -22.40
N GLU A 124 14.70 -6.49 -23.07
CA GLU A 124 14.55 -5.04 -22.98
C GLU A 124 13.92 -4.67 -21.64
N LEU A 125 12.85 -5.37 -21.23
CA LEU A 125 12.26 -5.23 -19.90
C LEU A 125 13.29 -5.42 -18.77
N ARG A 126 14.17 -6.41 -18.94
CA ARG A 126 15.28 -6.64 -18.01
C ARG A 126 16.21 -5.43 -17.92
N ARG A 127 16.64 -4.86 -19.04
CA ARG A 127 17.54 -3.68 -19.05
C ARG A 127 16.90 -2.48 -18.33
N PHE A 128 15.60 -2.25 -18.48
CA PHE A 128 14.89 -1.23 -17.69
C PHE A 128 14.89 -1.53 -16.19
N THR A 129 14.75 -2.81 -15.82
CA THR A 129 14.78 -3.25 -14.42
C THR A 129 16.18 -3.06 -13.82
N GLU A 130 17.22 -3.40 -14.57
CA GLU A 130 18.62 -3.20 -14.19
C GLU A 130 18.96 -1.71 -14.06
N TYR A 131 18.52 -0.87 -15.00
CA TYR A 131 18.65 0.59 -14.89
C TYR A 131 17.98 1.12 -13.61
N ALA A 132 16.74 0.72 -13.32
CA ALA A 132 16.04 1.09 -12.09
C ALA A 132 16.79 0.63 -10.83
N ALA A 133 17.42 -0.56 -10.88
CA ALA A 133 18.23 -1.08 -9.79
C ALA A 133 19.53 -0.27 -9.58
N GLU A 134 20.25 0.10 -10.65
CA GLU A 134 21.41 1.00 -10.60
C GLU A 134 21.03 2.37 -10.00
N CYS A 135 19.81 2.84 -10.30
CA CYS A 135 19.23 4.06 -9.75
C CYS A 135 18.69 3.92 -8.32
N ARG A 136 18.82 2.75 -7.67
CA ARG A 136 18.40 2.53 -6.28
C ARG A 136 16.93 2.86 -6.01
N VAL A 137 16.05 2.54 -6.97
CA VAL A 137 14.60 2.83 -6.92
C VAL A 137 13.91 2.23 -5.69
N GLU A 138 13.08 3.03 -5.04
CA GLU A 138 12.23 2.60 -3.91
C GLU A 138 10.80 2.21 -4.36
N ASP A 139 10.28 2.79 -5.43
CA ASP A 139 8.95 2.50 -6.00
C ASP A 139 9.05 2.16 -7.50
N LEU A 140 8.78 0.91 -7.84
CA LEU A 140 8.87 0.42 -9.21
C LEU A 140 7.48 0.04 -9.74
N HIS A 141 7.06 0.71 -10.81
CA HIS A 141 5.86 0.36 -11.57
C HIS A 141 6.22 -0.08 -12.98
N VAL A 142 5.68 -1.23 -13.39
CA VAL A 142 5.86 -1.75 -14.75
C VAL A 142 4.52 -2.23 -15.31
N GLU A 143 4.13 -1.68 -16.45
CA GLU A 143 2.87 -1.99 -17.13
C GLU A 143 3.10 -2.29 -18.61
N THR A 144 2.38 -3.29 -19.13
CA THR A 144 2.12 -3.43 -20.55
C THR A 144 0.63 -3.30 -20.84
N ARG A 145 0.25 -2.45 -21.80
CA ARG A 145 -1.15 -2.36 -22.28
C ARG A 145 -1.42 -3.32 -23.42
N ASN A 146 -0.37 -3.90 -24.00
CA ASN A 146 -0.48 -4.89 -25.05
C ASN A 146 -0.93 -6.25 -24.50
N ARG A 147 -2.22 -6.57 -24.67
CA ARG A 147 -2.80 -7.86 -24.27
C ARG A 147 -2.14 -9.07 -24.96
N THR A 148 -1.55 -8.88 -26.15
CA THR A 148 -0.87 -9.98 -26.88
C THR A 148 0.47 -10.39 -26.28
N LEU A 149 1.03 -9.55 -25.38
CA LEU A 149 2.25 -9.83 -24.63
C LEU A 149 1.99 -10.42 -23.25
N GLU A 150 0.72 -10.52 -22.85
CA GLU A 150 0.34 -11.26 -21.64
C GLU A 150 0.95 -12.66 -21.71
N ARG A 151 1.56 -13.10 -20.60
CA ARG A 151 2.26 -14.39 -20.45
C ARG A 151 3.59 -14.55 -21.20
N LYS A 152 4.01 -13.58 -22.03
CA LYS A 152 5.31 -13.62 -22.74
C LYS A 152 6.41 -12.85 -21.99
N LEU A 153 6.02 -11.77 -21.32
CA LEU A 153 6.93 -10.95 -20.54
C LEU A 153 7.03 -11.47 -19.12
N ASN A 154 8.27 -11.63 -18.64
CA ASN A 154 8.57 -12.10 -17.29
C ASN A 154 9.47 -11.10 -16.57
N PHE A 155 8.99 -10.62 -15.43
CA PHE A 155 9.71 -9.74 -14.51
C PHE A 155 10.62 -10.55 -13.59
N HIS A 156 11.81 -10.01 -13.33
CA HIS A 156 12.86 -10.69 -12.56
C HIS A 156 13.10 -9.93 -11.25
N LEU A 157 12.32 -10.25 -10.21
CA LEU A 157 12.43 -9.60 -8.90
C LEU A 157 13.89 -9.56 -8.36
N PRO A 158 14.70 -10.64 -8.44
CA PRO A 158 16.07 -10.60 -7.90
C PRO A 158 17.01 -9.58 -8.55
N LEU A 159 16.66 -9.01 -9.71
CA LEU A 159 17.46 -7.98 -10.38
C LEU A 159 17.12 -6.55 -9.91
N CYS A 160 16.13 -6.40 -9.02
CA CYS A 160 15.71 -5.10 -8.51
C CYS A 160 16.67 -4.54 -7.45
N SER A 161 16.52 -3.25 -7.13
CA SER A 161 17.24 -2.64 -6.02
C SER A 161 16.87 -3.30 -4.69
N PRO A 162 17.84 -3.62 -3.80
CA PRO A 162 17.54 -4.11 -2.44
C PRO A 162 16.80 -3.08 -1.57
N LEU A 163 16.74 -1.82 -2.01
CA LEU A 163 16.01 -0.71 -1.37
C LEU A 163 14.56 -0.61 -1.82
N LEU A 164 14.11 -1.46 -2.75
CA LEU A 164 12.75 -1.44 -3.27
C LEU A 164 11.75 -1.62 -2.13
N ALA A 165 10.85 -0.64 -1.98
CA ALA A 165 9.81 -0.59 -0.97
C ALA A 165 8.42 -0.90 -1.53
N ARG A 166 8.18 -0.58 -2.81
CA ARG A 166 6.91 -0.78 -3.51
C ARG A 166 7.15 -1.38 -4.88
N LEU A 167 6.41 -2.42 -5.21
CA LEU A 167 6.40 -3.04 -6.53
C LEU A 167 4.98 -3.08 -7.08
N SER A 168 4.77 -2.56 -8.28
CA SER A 168 3.52 -2.65 -9.02
C SER A 168 3.77 -3.23 -10.39
N LEU A 169 3.13 -4.37 -10.69
CA LEU A 169 3.21 -5.03 -11.98
C LEU A 169 1.82 -5.12 -12.59
N ARG A 170 1.68 -4.79 -13.87
CA ARG A 170 0.43 -4.93 -14.61
C ARG A 170 0.64 -5.66 -15.92
N ARG A 171 -0.05 -6.80 -16.09
CA ARG A 171 0.02 -7.69 -17.27
C ARG A 171 1.42 -8.26 -17.57
N ILE A 172 2.29 -8.32 -16.58
CA ILE A 172 3.66 -8.86 -16.70
C ILE A 172 3.80 -10.05 -15.76
N GLY A 173 4.23 -11.20 -16.28
CA GLY A 173 4.43 -12.43 -15.50
C GLY A 173 5.60 -12.32 -14.51
N ILE A 174 5.64 -13.21 -13.52
CA ILE A 174 6.75 -13.28 -12.56
C ILE A 174 7.67 -14.45 -12.97
N SER A 175 8.94 -14.13 -13.21
CA SER A 175 9.97 -15.12 -13.52
C SER A 175 10.34 -15.98 -12.31
N THR A 176 10.83 -17.19 -12.56
CA THR A 176 11.41 -18.09 -11.54
C THR A 176 12.95 -18.06 -11.53
N MET A 177 13.55 -17.24 -12.40
CA MET A 177 15.00 -17.11 -12.61
C MET A 177 15.65 -16.18 -11.59
N TYR A 178 16.97 -16.34 -11.39
CA TYR A 178 17.83 -15.51 -10.51
C TYR A 178 17.54 -15.59 -9.00
N TYR A 179 16.63 -16.45 -8.54
CA TYR A 179 16.35 -16.61 -7.10
C TYR A 179 17.45 -17.34 -6.33
N LYS A 180 18.27 -18.16 -7.02
CA LYS A 180 19.37 -18.89 -6.36
C LYS A 180 20.42 -17.89 -5.88
N GLY A 181 20.59 -17.79 -4.56
CA GLY A 181 21.52 -16.84 -3.93
C GLY A 181 21.00 -15.40 -3.84
N ALA A 182 19.74 -15.15 -4.22
CA ALA A 182 19.14 -13.82 -4.11
C ALA A 182 18.99 -13.41 -2.64
N GLN A 183 19.31 -12.15 -2.35
CA GLN A 183 19.14 -11.60 -1.01
C GLN A 183 17.67 -11.23 -0.75
N PRO A 184 17.18 -11.35 0.49
CA PRO A 184 15.82 -10.92 0.84
C PRO A 184 15.63 -9.41 0.68
N PHE A 185 14.49 -9.01 0.12
CA PHE A 185 14.05 -7.62 0.00
C PHE A 185 13.42 -7.16 1.32
N ARG A 186 14.26 -6.76 2.27
CA ARG A 186 13.82 -6.32 3.60
C ARG A 186 13.09 -4.96 3.60
N ALA A 187 13.31 -4.15 2.56
CA ALA A 187 12.62 -2.87 2.40
C ALA A 187 11.22 -3.01 1.75
N LEU A 188 10.97 -4.12 1.05
CA LEU A 188 9.76 -4.31 0.24
C LEU A 188 8.55 -4.57 1.13
N VAL A 189 7.65 -3.59 1.16
CA VAL A 189 6.47 -3.56 2.06
C VAL A 189 5.16 -3.63 1.29
N VAL A 190 5.13 -3.30 0.00
CA VAL A 190 3.92 -3.33 -0.83
C VAL A 190 4.20 -4.04 -2.15
N ILE A 191 3.37 -5.01 -2.49
CA ILE A 191 3.33 -5.66 -3.80
C ILE A 191 1.91 -5.52 -4.37
N ARG A 192 1.81 -5.03 -5.61
CA ARG A 192 0.55 -4.94 -6.36
C ARG A 192 0.68 -5.65 -7.69
N LEU A 193 -0.17 -6.63 -7.91
CA LEU A 193 -0.20 -7.44 -9.11
C LEU A 193 -1.55 -7.26 -9.78
N HIS A 194 -1.54 -6.81 -11.03
CA HIS A 194 -2.75 -6.53 -11.79
C HIS A 194 -2.77 -7.29 -13.13
N SER A 195 -3.81 -8.09 -13.38
CA SER A 195 -3.98 -8.87 -14.61
C SER A 195 -2.78 -9.77 -14.93
N ILE A 196 -2.24 -10.45 -13.92
CA ILE A 196 -1.07 -11.32 -14.05
C ILE A 196 -1.49 -12.79 -13.93
N SER A 197 -0.92 -13.66 -14.79
CA SER A 197 -0.97 -15.11 -14.60
C SER A 197 0.11 -15.50 -13.59
N ILE A 198 -0.31 -16.01 -12.44
CA ILE A 198 0.57 -16.35 -11.32
C ILE A 198 0.76 -17.88 -11.30
N GLY A 199 2.02 -18.32 -11.36
CA GLY A 199 2.39 -19.73 -11.19
C GLY A 199 2.83 -20.03 -9.76
N HIS A 200 2.62 -21.26 -9.28
CA HIS A 200 2.95 -21.66 -7.90
C HIS A 200 4.42 -21.38 -7.57
N ALA A 201 5.33 -21.93 -8.37
CA ALA A 201 6.76 -21.81 -8.13
C ALA A 201 7.27 -20.36 -8.17
N SER A 202 6.73 -19.51 -9.06
CA SER A 202 7.14 -18.09 -9.13
C SER A 202 6.62 -17.29 -7.96
N PHE A 203 5.38 -17.53 -7.54
CA PHE A 203 4.78 -16.84 -6.41
C PHE A 203 5.41 -17.24 -5.07
N THR A 204 5.63 -18.54 -4.83
CA THR A 204 6.31 -19.05 -3.63
C THR A 204 7.71 -18.46 -3.50
N LYS A 205 8.49 -18.47 -4.59
CA LYS A 205 9.82 -17.85 -4.62
C LYS A 205 9.78 -16.35 -4.33
N MET A 206 8.81 -15.63 -4.91
CA MET A 206 8.62 -14.20 -4.67
C MET A 206 8.30 -13.91 -3.20
N MET A 207 7.34 -14.62 -2.60
CA MET A 207 6.98 -14.43 -1.19
C MET A 207 8.15 -14.74 -0.25
N ALA A 208 8.94 -15.78 -0.54
CA ALA A 208 10.13 -16.13 0.25
C ALA A 208 11.20 -15.01 0.27
N LEU A 209 11.28 -14.18 -0.77
CA LEU A 209 12.19 -13.04 -0.82
C LEU A 209 11.65 -11.78 -0.13
N CYS A 210 10.40 -11.76 0.35
CA CYS A 210 9.72 -10.56 0.85
C CYS A 210 9.29 -10.70 2.34
N PRO A 211 10.24 -10.88 3.29
CA PRO A 211 9.91 -11.22 4.68
C PRO A 211 9.17 -10.10 5.45
N ASN A 212 9.29 -8.85 5.01
CA ASN A 212 8.67 -7.67 5.64
C ASN A 212 7.46 -7.15 4.86
N LEU A 213 6.88 -7.95 3.97
CA LEU A 213 5.73 -7.54 3.18
C LEU A 213 4.54 -7.22 4.11
N ILE A 214 3.94 -6.05 3.94
CA ILE A 214 2.82 -5.57 4.74
C ILE A 214 1.53 -5.61 3.93
N THR A 215 1.58 -5.24 2.65
CA THR A 215 0.42 -5.16 1.76
C THR A 215 0.64 -5.97 0.50
N LEU A 216 -0.34 -6.83 0.19
CA LEU A 216 -0.40 -7.57 -1.06
C LEU A 216 -1.75 -7.30 -1.74
N ASP A 217 -1.69 -6.75 -2.95
CA ASP A 217 -2.87 -6.54 -3.79
C ASP A 217 -2.80 -7.46 -5.01
N LEU A 218 -3.81 -8.32 -5.16
CA LEU A 218 -4.02 -9.21 -6.30
C LEU A 218 -5.31 -8.78 -7.02
N LEU A 219 -5.16 -8.22 -8.23
CA LEU A 219 -6.26 -7.62 -8.98
C LEU A 219 -6.35 -8.27 -10.36
N HIS A 220 -7.49 -8.82 -10.72
CA HIS A 220 -7.72 -9.49 -12.02
C HIS A 220 -6.69 -10.59 -12.33
N CYS A 221 -6.07 -11.21 -11.32
CA CYS A 221 -5.03 -12.21 -11.52
C CYS A 221 -5.62 -13.59 -11.85
N GLU A 222 -4.89 -14.34 -12.67
CA GLU A 222 -5.15 -15.76 -12.87
C GLU A 222 -4.25 -16.54 -11.92
N CYS A 223 -4.81 -16.89 -10.77
CA CYS A 223 -4.18 -17.68 -9.73
C CYS A 223 -4.51 -19.15 -9.99
N GLY A 224 -3.53 -20.03 -10.15
CA GLY A 224 -3.84 -21.47 -10.14
C GLY A 224 -4.37 -21.89 -8.76
N ASN A 225 -4.98 -23.08 -8.68
CA ASN A 225 -5.56 -23.63 -7.44
C ASN A 225 -4.55 -23.89 -6.31
N PHE A 226 -3.32 -23.39 -6.36
CA PHE A 226 -2.20 -23.76 -5.49
C PHE A 226 -2.00 -22.85 -4.27
N PHE A 227 -2.79 -21.80 -4.11
CA PHE A 227 -2.61 -20.82 -3.02
C PHE A 227 -2.72 -21.44 -1.62
N TYR A 228 -3.29 -22.65 -1.49
CA TYR A 228 -3.31 -23.45 -0.24
C TYR A 228 -1.94 -24.01 0.19
N SER A 229 -0.87 -23.80 -0.57
CA SER A 229 0.46 -24.35 -0.25
C SER A 229 1.55 -23.29 -0.17
N VAL A 230 1.18 -22.01 -0.31
CA VAL A 230 2.14 -20.92 -0.28
C VAL A 230 2.18 -20.34 1.12
N ALA A 231 3.33 -20.43 1.77
CA ALA A 231 3.58 -19.73 3.03
C ALA A 231 3.62 -18.22 2.79
N MET A 232 2.69 -17.49 3.41
CA MET A 232 2.64 -16.03 3.34
C MET A 232 3.62 -15.39 4.33
N PRO A 233 4.16 -14.18 4.05
CA PRO A 233 5.02 -13.47 4.98
C PRO A 233 4.30 -13.15 6.30
N GLN A 234 4.96 -13.38 7.44
CA GLN A 234 4.35 -13.22 8.78
C GLN A 234 3.90 -11.78 9.10
N ASN A 235 4.53 -10.79 8.47
CA ASN A 235 4.23 -9.37 8.69
C ASN A 235 3.08 -8.84 7.83
N LEU A 236 2.45 -9.67 7.00
CA LEU A 236 1.38 -9.25 6.12
C LEU A 236 0.17 -8.76 6.94
N ARG A 237 -0.31 -7.55 6.67
CA ARG A 237 -1.44 -6.95 7.40
C ARG A 237 -2.63 -6.67 6.51
N ASN A 238 -2.37 -6.40 5.24
CA ASN A 238 -3.38 -6.00 4.28
C ASN A 238 -3.33 -6.95 3.08
N LEU A 239 -4.46 -7.58 2.79
CA LEU A 239 -4.60 -8.44 1.63
C LEU A 239 -5.83 -8.01 0.83
N THR A 240 -5.59 -7.66 -0.43
CA THR A 240 -6.63 -7.36 -1.40
C THR A 240 -6.67 -8.44 -2.47
N VAL A 241 -7.86 -8.99 -2.72
CA VAL A 241 -8.13 -9.95 -3.77
C VAL A 241 -9.36 -9.50 -4.55
N ALA A 242 -9.19 -9.09 -5.80
CA ALA A 242 -10.29 -8.57 -6.61
C ALA A 242 -10.33 -9.22 -8.01
N TYR A 243 -11.47 -9.78 -8.39
CA TYR A 243 -11.75 -10.37 -9.71
C TYR A 243 -10.71 -11.39 -10.18
N CYS A 244 -10.11 -12.12 -9.25
CA CYS A 244 -9.13 -13.14 -9.57
C CYS A 244 -9.81 -14.49 -9.87
N ASN A 245 -9.22 -15.26 -10.79
CA ASN A 245 -9.63 -16.63 -11.10
C ASN A 245 -8.76 -17.64 -10.33
N GLY A 246 -9.36 -18.79 -9.96
CA GLY A 246 -8.66 -19.94 -9.36
C GLY A 246 -8.13 -19.75 -7.93
N ILE A 247 -8.64 -18.76 -7.21
CA ILE A 247 -8.41 -18.65 -5.77
C ILE A 247 -9.48 -19.50 -5.08
N ALA A 248 -9.10 -20.66 -4.54
CA ALA A 248 -10.02 -21.51 -3.78
C ALA A 248 -9.65 -21.61 -2.29
N SER A 249 -8.46 -21.14 -1.88
CA SER A 249 -8.02 -21.04 -0.49
C SER A 249 -6.58 -20.52 -0.46
N VAL A 250 -6.25 -19.66 0.50
CA VAL A 250 -4.87 -19.17 0.77
C VAL A 250 -4.41 -19.78 2.07
N ASN A 251 -3.48 -20.73 2.09
CA ASN A 251 -3.14 -21.36 3.36
C ASN A 251 -2.44 -20.38 4.32
N PHE A 252 -3.14 -20.08 5.42
CA PHE A 252 -2.63 -19.27 6.51
C PHE A 252 -2.38 -20.14 7.77
N GLU A 253 -2.15 -21.44 7.66
CA GLU A 253 -1.95 -22.40 8.78
C GLU A 253 -0.76 -22.03 9.70
N LEU A 254 0.12 -21.13 9.26
CA LEU A 254 1.19 -20.49 10.07
C LEU A 254 1.14 -18.96 9.96
N GLY A 255 -0.08 -18.43 9.86
CA GLY A 255 -0.38 -17.23 9.09
C GLY A 255 -0.08 -15.88 9.75
N PRO A 256 0.06 -14.83 8.91
CA PRO A 256 0.18 -13.44 9.34
C PRO A 256 -1.00 -12.94 10.20
N SER A 257 -0.72 -12.00 11.12
CA SER A 257 -1.75 -11.25 11.86
C SER A 257 -2.44 -10.22 10.95
N LEU A 258 -3.26 -10.72 10.02
CA LEU A 258 -3.99 -9.90 9.06
C LEU A 258 -4.94 -8.94 9.79
N ARG A 259 -4.92 -7.65 9.40
CA ARG A 259 -5.74 -6.59 9.99
C ARG A 259 -6.80 -6.06 9.03
N SER A 260 -6.52 -6.07 7.73
CA SER A 260 -7.44 -5.64 6.68
C SER A 260 -7.51 -6.71 5.61
N PHE A 261 -8.74 -7.14 5.31
CA PHE A 261 -9.00 -8.06 4.22
C PHE A 261 -10.04 -7.49 3.27
N ARG A 262 -9.70 -7.44 1.97
CA ARG A 262 -10.58 -6.92 0.93
C ARG A 262 -10.80 -7.94 -0.15
N TYR A 263 -12.04 -8.35 -0.33
CA TYR A 263 -12.45 -9.30 -1.35
C TYR A 263 -13.47 -8.67 -2.32
N SER A 264 -13.20 -8.80 -3.61
CA SER A 264 -14.18 -8.53 -4.67
C SER A 264 -14.18 -9.68 -5.67
N GLY A 265 -15.31 -10.30 -5.96
CA GLY A 265 -15.34 -11.37 -6.95
C GLY A 265 -16.53 -12.31 -6.85
N ASP A 266 -16.35 -13.48 -7.46
CA ASP A 266 -17.30 -14.57 -7.40
C ASP A 266 -17.26 -15.18 -6.00
N PHE A 267 -18.42 -15.37 -5.39
CA PHE A 267 -18.54 -15.98 -4.09
C PHE A 267 -17.82 -17.35 -4.02
N GLY A 268 -17.96 -18.21 -5.03
CA GLY A 268 -17.41 -19.58 -5.00
C GLY A 268 -15.88 -19.66 -4.99
N LYS A 269 -15.21 -18.52 -5.17
CA LYS A 269 -13.75 -18.35 -5.21
C LYS A 269 -13.23 -17.51 -4.05
N ALA A 270 -14.06 -17.25 -3.05
CA ALA A 270 -13.67 -16.39 -1.95
C ALA A 270 -12.75 -17.15 -0.97
N PRO A 271 -11.53 -16.67 -0.67
CA PRO A 271 -10.54 -17.42 0.12
C PRO A 271 -10.74 -17.26 1.63
N PHE A 272 -11.96 -17.04 2.12
CA PHE A 272 -12.13 -16.73 3.54
C PHE A 272 -11.80 -17.95 4.42
N SER A 273 -12.12 -19.18 3.96
CA SER A 273 -12.00 -20.44 4.75
C SER A 273 -10.60 -20.76 5.22
N SER A 274 -9.63 -20.05 4.69
CA SER A 274 -8.24 -20.29 4.97
C SER A 274 -7.68 -19.34 6.02
N LEU A 275 -8.39 -18.25 6.37
CA LEU A 275 -7.95 -17.30 7.38
C LEU A 275 -7.76 -18.01 8.73
N PRO A 276 -6.67 -17.72 9.47
CA PRO A 276 -6.44 -18.32 10.79
C PRO A 276 -7.61 -18.03 11.73
N LEU A 277 -7.99 -19.01 12.56
CA LEU A 277 -9.10 -18.83 13.52
C LEU A 277 -8.84 -17.67 14.51
N ASP A 278 -7.57 -17.39 14.83
CA ASP A 278 -7.16 -16.33 15.77
C ASP A 278 -7.00 -14.96 15.08
N THR A 279 -7.45 -14.80 13.83
CA THR A 279 -7.28 -13.56 13.08
C THR A 279 -8.23 -12.48 13.56
N VAL A 280 -7.68 -11.46 14.21
CA VAL A 280 -8.43 -10.28 14.61
C VAL A 280 -8.41 -9.24 13.48
N LEU A 281 -9.40 -9.32 12.58
CA LEU A 281 -9.59 -8.33 11.52
C LEU A 281 -10.14 -7.03 12.10
N SER A 282 -9.59 -5.90 11.66
CA SER A 282 -10.06 -4.54 11.99
C SER A 282 -10.84 -3.88 10.85
N ASP A 283 -10.60 -4.30 9.61
CA ASP A 283 -11.22 -3.79 8.39
C ASP A 283 -11.56 -4.95 7.45
N LEU A 284 -12.80 -5.01 6.99
CA LEU A 284 -13.29 -6.07 6.11
C LEU A 284 -14.09 -5.45 4.97
N TYR A 285 -13.70 -5.73 3.74
CA TYR A 285 -14.41 -5.32 2.53
C TYR A 285 -14.87 -6.57 1.77
N ILE A 286 -16.17 -6.67 1.48
CA ILE A 286 -16.77 -7.79 0.75
C ILE A 286 -17.63 -7.28 -0.39
N TRP A 287 -17.29 -7.69 -1.60
CA TRP A 287 -18.05 -7.35 -2.80
C TRP A 287 -18.28 -8.59 -3.67
N PHE A 288 -19.53 -8.99 -3.83
CA PHE A 288 -19.88 -10.10 -4.73
C PHE A 288 -20.39 -9.63 -6.08
N THR A 289 -19.91 -10.26 -7.14
CA THR A 289 -20.30 -9.97 -8.53
C THR A 289 -21.64 -10.57 -8.89
N LEU A 290 -22.04 -11.67 -8.25
CA LEU A 290 -23.29 -12.39 -8.48
C LEU A 290 -24.10 -12.46 -7.18
N SER A 291 -25.42 -12.43 -7.31
CA SER A 291 -26.31 -12.64 -6.16
C SER A 291 -26.26 -14.10 -5.74
N VAL A 292 -26.33 -14.34 -4.43
CA VAL A 292 -26.37 -15.70 -3.87
C VAL A 292 -27.82 -16.13 -3.75
N SER A 293 -28.23 -17.14 -4.52
CA SER A 293 -29.61 -17.68 -4.51
C SER A 293 -29.70 -19.13 -4.04
N GLU A 294 -28.58 -19.81 -3.79
CA GLU A 294 -28.55 -21.22 -3.40
C GLU A 294 -28.08 -21.39 -1.95
N GLN A 295 -28.81 -22.21 -1.20
CA GLN A 295 -28.54 -22.48 0.22
C GLN A 295 -27.16 -23.12 0.46
N CYS A 296 -26.73 -24.02 -0.45
CA CYS A 296 -25.39 -24.62 -0.45
C CYS A 296 -24.26 -23.58 -0.57
N ILE A 297 -24.54 -22.46 -1.24
CA ILE A 297 -23.59 -21.36 -1.43
C ILE A 297 -23.49 -20.51 -0.15
N ILE A 298 -24.60 -20.28 0.55
CA ILE A 298 -24.63 -19.62 1.87
C ILE A 298 -23.85 -20.43 2.91
N GLU A 299 -24.02 -21.76 2.92
CA GLU A 299 -23.27 -22.64 3.83
C GLU A 299 -21.76 -22.60 3.59
N LYS A 300 -21.34 -22.62 2.32
CA LYS A 300 -19.92 -22.43 1.97
C LYS A 300 -19.40 -21.09 2.46
N PHE A 301 -20.20 -20.02 2.40
CA PHE A 301 -19.76 -18.70 2.86
C PHE A 301 -19.59 -18.68 4.37
N HIS A 302 -20.59 -19.20 5.07
CA HIS A 302 -20.62 -19.31 6.51
C HIS A 302 -19.40 -20.09 7.02
N ASN A 303 -19.03 -21.18 6.33
CA ASN A 303 -17.84 -21.96 6.66
C ASN A 303 -16.54 -21.26 6.24
N SER A 304 -16.63 -20.25 5.37
CA SER A 304 -15.47 -19.52 4.89
C SER A 304 -15.14 -18.31 5.78
N LEU A 305 -16.11 -17.55 6.27
CA LEU A 305 -15.80 -16.38 7.09
C LEU A 305 -15.20 -16.75 8.45
N PRO A 306 -14.29 -15.93 9.00
CA PRO A 306 -13.94 -16.02 10.41
C PRO A 306 -15.20 -15.90 11.27
N LYS A 307 -15.41 -16.87 12.16
CA LYS A 307 -16.60 -16.90 13.04
C LYS A 307 -16.55 -15.82 14.12
N ASP A 308 -15.34 -15.38 14.48
CA ASP A 308 -15.12 -14.28 15.39
C ASP A 308 -14.66 -13.03 14.63
N LEU A 309 -15.54 -12.04 14.56
CA LEU A 309 -15.26 -10.70 14.02
C LEU A 309 -15.32 -9.64 15.12
N SER A 310 -15.14 -10.04 16.38
CA SER A 310 -15.26 -9.14 17.54
C SER A 310 -14.30 -7.94 17.50
N GLY A 311 -13.17 -8.04 16.80
CA GLY A 311 -12.23 -6.93 16.59
C GLY A 311 -12.52 -6.03 15.39
N LEU A 312 -13.58 -6.32 14.61
CA LEU A 312 -13.88 -5.61 13.38
C LEU A 312 -14.42 -4.21 13.68
N ASN A 313 -13.70 -3.19 13.22
CA ASN A 313 -14.09 -1.79 13.41
C ASN A 313 -14.83 -1.23 12.19
N VAL A 314 -14.44 -1.68 10.99
CA VAL A 314 -14.99 -1.21 9.71
C VAL A 314 -15.43 -2.39 8.86
N LEU A 315 -16.70 -2.40 8.46
CA LEU A 315 -17.27 -3.37 7.52
C LEU A 315 -17.77 -2.63 6.28
N THR A 316 -17.24 -2.97 5.11
CA THR A 316 -17.79 -2.56 3.81
C THR A 316 -18.38 -3.77 3.11
N ILE A 317 -19.66 -3.71 2.78
CA ILE A 317 -20.37 -4.84 2.16
C ILE A 317 -21.31 -4.38 1.06
N ASN A 318 -21.33 -5.10 -0.06
CA ASN A 318 -22.26 -4.79 -1.15
C ASN A 318 -23.61 -5.50 -1.01
N TYR A 319 -24.62 -4.98 -1.70
CA TYR A 319 -26.00 -5.48 -1.67
C TYR A 319 -26.16 -6.96 -2.05
N LYS A 320 -25.20 -7.55 -2.77
CA LYS A 320 -25.20 -8.98 -3.13
C LYS A 320 -24.67 -9.88 -2.01
N ALA A 321 -23.75 -9.36 -1.20
CA ALA A 321 -23.17 -10.07 -0.05
C ALA A 321 -24.00 -9.91 1.23
N LEU A 322 -24.75 -8.82 1.34
CA LEU A 322 -25.53 -8.48 2.54
C LEU A 322 -26.54 -9.57 2.97
N PRO A 323 -27.34 -10.19 2.08
CA PRO A 323 -28.28 -11.24 2.50
C PRO A 323 -27.56 -12.46 3.09
N VAL A 324 -26.37 -12.77 2.57
CA VAL A 324 -25.56 -13.88 3.05
C VAL A 324 -25.03 -13.59 4.45
N ALA A 325 -24.57 -12.36 4.69
CA ALA A 325 -24.16 -11.93 6.02
C ALA A 325 -25.32 -11.96 7.02
N SER A 326 -26.50 -11.53 6.59
CA SER A 326 -27.72 -11.47 7.40
C SER A 326 -28.25 -12.85 7.81
N SER A 327 -27.89 -13.90 7.06
CA SER A 327 -28.29 -15.28 7.33
C SER A 327 -27.43 -15.95 8.43
N MET A 328 -26.46 -15.24 9.00
CA MET A 328 -25.57 -15.75 10.04
C MET A 328 -25.98 -15.24 11.44
N PRO A 329 -26.69 -16.05 12.25
CA PRO A 329 -27.31 -15.59 13.49
C PRO A 329 -26.34 -15.24 14.63
N ASN A 330 -25.03 -15.45 14.46
CA ASN A 330 -24.02 -15.27 15.52
C ASN A 330 -22.77 -14.48 15.06
N LEU A 331 -22.88 -13.64 14.03
CA LEU A 331 -21.79 -12.73 13.67
C LEU A 331 -21.55 -11.73 14.82
N ASN A 332 -20.47 -11.93 15.57
CA ASN A 332 -20.08 -11.00 16.62
C ASN A 332 -19.47 -9.73 16.01
N LEU A 333 -20.26 -8.65 15.93
CA LEU A 333 -19.84 -7.34 15.43
C LEU A 333 -19.84 -6.27 16.54
N HIS A 334 -19.58 -6.66 17.79
CA HIS A 334 -19.66 -5.75 18.94
C HIS A 334 -18.74 -4.53 18.84
N SER A 335 -17.55 -4.64 18.24
CA SER A 335 -16.62 -3.50 18.09
C SER A 335 -16.86 -2.67 16.82
N LEU A 336 -17.87 -3.01 16.02
CA LEU A 336 -18.11 -2.35 14.74
C LEU A 336 -18.50 -0.88 14.97
N ARG A 337 -17.67 0.03 14.48
CA ARG A 337 -17.89 1.49 14.56
C ARG A 337 -18.38 2.06 13.24
N GLU A 338 -18.04 1.45 12.11
CA GLU A 338 -18.38 1.95 10.79
C GLU A 338 -18.90 0.83 9.88
N LEU A 339 -20.09 1.05 9.33
CA LEU A 339 -20.73 0.18 8.34
C LEU A 339 -20.89 0.95 7.04
N GLN A 340 -20.24 0.46 5.97
CA GLN A 340 -20.36 1.00 4.62
C GLN A 340 -21.15 0.01 3.74
N LEU A 341 -22.31 0.46 3.29
CA LEU A 341 -23.24 -0.29 2.47
C LEU A 341 -23.15 0.16 1.01
N CYS A 342 -22.67 -0.72 0.14
CA CYS A 342 -22.60 -0.45 -1.29
C CYS A 342 -23.82 -1.03 -2.03
N MET A 343 -24.76 -0.15 -2.34
CA MET A 343 -26.03 -0.48 -2.97
C MET A 343 -26.00 -0.15 -4.47
N PHE A 344 -26.60 -1.05 -5.27
CA PHE A 344 -26.87 -0.75 -6.67
C PHE A 344 -28.06 0.21 -6.80
N LYS A 345 -29.13 -0.09 -6.08
CA LYS A 345 -30.38 0.67 -5.99
C LYS A 345 -30.97 0.50 -4.58
N MET A 346 -31.91 1.35 -4.19
CA MET A 346 -32.62 1.29 -2.91
C MET A 346 -34.04 0.76 -3.12
N GLU A 347 -34.17 -0.48 -3.56
CA GLU A 347 -35.48 -1.13 -3.67
C GLU A 347 -35.94 -1.71 -2.33
N ALA A 348 -37.24 -2.01 -2.22
CA ALA A 348 -37.83 -2.61 -1.03
C ALA A 348 -37.08 -3.88 -0.58
N ALA A 349 -36.62 -4.72 -1.51
CA ALA A 349 -35.81 -5.89 -1.20
C ALA A 349 -34.47 -5.52 -0.53
N ASN A 350 -33.75 -4.51 -1.04
CA ASN A 350 -32.47 -4.09 -0.46
C ASN A 350 -32.64 -3.45 0.91
N ILE A 351 -33.72 -2.68 1.10
CA ILE A 351 -34.06 -2.11 2.41
C ILE A 351 -34.39 -3.23 3.41
N ALA A 352 -35.13 -4.25 2.97
CA ALA A 352 -35.41 -5.42 3.79
C ALA A 352 -34.11 -6.15 4.18
N ASP A 353 -33.17 -6.34 3.25
CA ASP A 353 -31.87 -6.96 3.54
C ASP A 353 -31.07 -6.16 4.59
N ILE A 354 -31.07 -4.82 4.50
CA ILE A 354 -30.41 -3.95 5.49
C ILE A 354 -31.08 -4.09 6.86
N TYR A 355 -32.42 -4.09 6.89
CA TYR A 355 -33.17 -4.27 8.13
C TYR A 355 -32.88 -5.62 8.78
N VAL A 356 -32.89 -6.71 8.00
CA VAL A 356 -32.57 -8.06 8.50
C VAL A 356 -31.13 -8.10 9.01
N PHE A 357 -30.16 -7.54 8.29
CA PHE A 357 -28.77 -7.47 8.72
C PHE A 357 -28.61 -6.80 10.09
N LEU A 358 -29.14 -5.58 10.24
CA LEU A 358 -29.00 -4.80 11.47
C LEU A 358 -29.70 -5.47 12.66
N LYS A 359 -30.85 -6.12 12.40
CA LYS A 359 -31.59 -6.86 13.42
C LYS A 359 -30.87 -8.13 13.86
N THR A 360 -30.26 -8.87 12.93
CA THR A 360 -29.58 -10.13 13.20
C THR A 360 -28.21 -9.91 13.84
N CYS A 361 -27.37 -9.04 13.26
CA CYS A 361 -25.97 -8.92 13.67
C CYS A 361 -25.74 -8.00 14.87
N GLN A 362 -26.76 -7.26 15.32
CA GLN A 362 -26.75 -6.37 16.50
C GLN A 362 -25.43 -5.61 16.67
N CYS A 363 -25.32 -4.42 16.07
CA CYS A 363 -24.11 -3.60 16.09
C CYS A 363 -24.22 -2.47 17.14
N PRO A 364 -24.04 -2.72 18.44
CA PRO A 364 -24.38 -1.76 19.51
C PRO A 364 -23.48 -0.51 19.54
N ASN A 365 -22.26 -0.61 19.02
CA ASN A 365 -21.27 0.47 19.05
C ASN A 365 -21.13 1.18 17.69
N LEU A 366 -22.11 1.00 16.79
CA LEU A 366 -22.06 1.60 15.46
C LEU A 366 -22.16 3.12 15.54
N GLU A 367 -21.11 3.82 15.12
CA GLU A 367 -21.04 5.29 15.12
C GLU A 367 -21.39 5.88 13.76
N ARG A 368 -21.08 5.16 12.67
CA ARG A 368 -21.19 5.66 11.29
C ARG A 368 -21.84 4.62 10.39
N LEU A 369 -22.86 5.05 9.66
CA LEU A 369 -23.52 4.29 8.61
C LEU A 369 -23.43 5.06 7.29
N PHE A 370 -22.71 4.51 6.32
CA PHE A 370 -22.61 5.05 4.97
C PHE A 370 -23.42 4.19 4.01
N VAL A 371 -24.27 4.81 3.21
CA VAL A 371 -25.01 4.13 2.14
C VAL A 371 -24.64 4.76 0.81
N GLN A 372 -23.88 4.02 0.00
CA GLN A 372 -23.52 4.43 -1.35
C GLN A 372 -24.50 3.80 -2.33
N VAL A 373 -25.23 4.61 -3.10
CA VAL A 373 -26.21 4.16 -4.11
C VAL A 373 -25.62 4.33 -5.52
N ASN A 374 -26.12 3.59 -6.51
CA ASN A 374 -25.61 3.56 -7.89
C ASN A 374 -24.17 3.05 -7.99
N THR A 375 -23.82 2.09 -7.14
CA THR A 375 -22.47 1.56 -7.07
C THR A 375 -22.29 0.43 -8.10
N PHE A 376 -21.76 0.75 -9.28
CA PHE A 376 -21.52 -0.25 -10.34
C PHE A 376 -20.17 -0.98 -10.18
N ASN A 377 -19.16 -0.33 -9.60
CA ASN A 377 -17.84 -0.88 -9.26
C ASN A 377 -17.03 0.20 -8.50
N ALA A 378 -17.32 0.46 -7.22
CA ALA A 378 -16.55 1.43 -6.43
C ALA A 378 -15.05 1.09 -6.38
N PHE A 379 -14.70 -0.19 -6.52
CA PHE A 379 -13.34 -0.70 -6.43
C PHE A 379 -12.39 -0.16 -7.50
N LEU A 380 -12.86 0.18 -8.71
CA LEU A 380 -11.98 0.63 -9.80
C LEU A 380 -11.45 2.06 -9.60
N ASN A 381 -12.12 2.88 -8.78
CA ASN A 381 -11.71 4.28 -8.55
C ASN A 381 -10.63 4.43 -7.46
N PHE A 382 -10.31 3.37 -6.71
CA PHE A 382 -9.34 3.42 -5.61
C PHE A 382 -7.90 3.00 -5.99
N PHE A 383 -7.68 2.55 -7.23
CA PHE A 383 -6.41 1.94 -7.65
C PHE A 383 -5.79 2.53 -8.94
N VAL A 384 -6.16 3.76 -9.31
CA VAL A 384 -5.43 4.53 -10.35
C VAL A 384 -4.25 5.26 -9.72
#